data_AF-A0A534PU48-F1
#
_entry.id   AF-A0A534PU48-F1
#
_cell.length_a   1.000
_cell.length_b   1.000
_cell.length_c   1.000
_cell.angle_alpha   90.00
_cell.angle_beta   90.00
_cell.angle_gamma   90.00
#
_symmetry.space_group_name_H-M   'P 1'
#
loop_
_entity.id
_entity.type
_entity.pdbx_description
1 polymer ?
#
loop_
_entity_poly.entity_id
_entity_poly.type
_entity_poly.pdbx_seq_one_letter_code
_entity_poly.pdbx_strand_id
1 'polypeptide(L)'
;MTVHDLGEDDHPQPQRPDLAYFTPDRRFLLEFQSESEFTAMRQLIEALYERDEGAAGRLIEATRWEQPAELEEAARRWRDGRLRDLGVPDFEEAISFYARPAAAKLPETAPGLLVPPRGNLVDAALDLLEGDDLERAEEAVVYAANAALVANKVPLDDPDQVREELAEARATLSLGLELLSAGDPAQAARLLVEMPIRQIFQAAMGEAYRLQTRARKIAQSARLPQAQSAPLLDEPLESAVQALLKSRPLFHEPGKRSPRAFASRAEISQAEALLGEAEGTVALLSALGIPPSVLGPRAEEAGLGPAAVKASSAVRSLAEGTPLSDERPASAQNLDEVLQNATAGSHSETVARAAARIRSILIH
;
A
#
# COMPACT_ATOMS: atom_id res chain seq x y z
N MET A 1 25.92 17.55 -28.55
CA MET A 1 26.37 18.04 -29.87
C MET A 1 25.22 18.76 -30.58
N THR A 2 25.50 19.85 -31.30
CA THR A 2 24.63 20.51 -32.29
C THR A 2 25.24 20.31 -33.68
N VAL A 3 24.40 20.19 -34.73
CA VAL A 3 24.85 19.94 -36.12
C VAL A 3 24.35 21.05 -37.05
N HIS A 4 25.27 21.70 -37.76
CA HIS A 4 24.98 22.68 -38.81
C HIS A 4 25.46 22.12 -40.16
N ASP A 5 24.63 22.23 -41.21
CA ASP A 5 25.01 21.88 -42.58
C ASP A 5 25.46 23.14 -43.31
N LEU A 6 26.72 23.16 -43.76
CA LEU A 6 27.36 24.33 -44.37
C LEU A 6 26.88 24.64 -45.80
N GLY A 7 25.97 23.82 -46.35
CA GLY A 7 25.23 24.07 -47.58
C GLY A 7 23.78 24.56 -47.38
N GLU A 8 23.23 24.47 -46.16
CA GLU A 8 21.88 24.99 -45.82
C GLU A 8 21.92 26.18 -44.86
N ASP A 9 22.81 26.13 -43.87
CA ASP A 9 22.93 27.11 -42.79
C ASP A 9 23.89 28.24 -43.21
N ASP A 10 23.36 29.45 -43.37
CA ASP A 10 24.09 30.62 -43.87
C ASP A 10 25.07 31.17 -42.81
N HIS A 11 26.37 30.88 -42.95
CA HIS A 11 27.46 31.30 -42.07
C HIS A 11 27.23 31.03 -40.55
N PRO A 12 27.08 29.76 -40.10
CA PRO A 12 26.95 29.44 -38.68
C PRO A 12 28.16 29.94 -37.88
N GLN A 13 27.89 30.75 -36.86
CA GLN A 13 28.90 31.29 -35.93
C GLN A 13 28.84 30.48 -34.63
N PRO A 14 29.85 29.62 -34.35
CA PRO A 14 29.77 28.73 -33.21
C PRO A 14 29.83 29.49 -31.88
N GLN A 15 28.97 29.11 -30.94
CA GLN A 15 28.88 29.74 -29.62
C GLN A 15 30.14 29.48 -28.78
N ARG A 16 30.83 28.36 -29.06
CA ARG A 16 32.15 28.01 -28.52
C ARG A 16 33.07 27.50 -29.63
N PRO A 17 33.83 28.37 -30.30
CA PRO A 17 34.77 27.99 -31.37
C PRO A 17 35.87 27.02 -30.90
N ASP A 18 36.17 27.02 -29.61
CA ASP A 18 37.05 26.09 -28.90
C ASP A 18 36.53 24.64 -28.86
N LEU A 19 35.22 24.44 -29.02
CA LEU A 19 34.53 23.15 -28.98
C LEU A 19 33.71 22.92 -30.26
N ALA A 20 34.18 23.51 -31.37
CA ALA A 20 33.59 23.38 -32.70
C ALA A 20 34.52 22.56 -33.62
N TYR A 21 33.96 21.63 -34.39
CA TYR A 21 34.69 20.76 -35.31
C TYR A 21 34.05 20.75 -36.70
N PHE A 22 34.87 20.95 -37.72
CA PHE A 22 34.47 20.79 -39.13
C PHE A 22 34.74 19.36 -39.57
N THR A 23 33.76 18.70 -40.20
CA THR A 23 33.95 17.34 -40.75
C THR A 23 34.99 17.33 -41.87
N PRO A 24 35.67 16.19 -42.13
CA PRO A 24 36.71 16.09 -43.16
C PRO A 24 36.24 16.46 -44.58
N ASP A 25 34.98 16.12 -44.92
CA ASP A 25 34.30 16.49 -46.17
C ASP A 25 33.92 18.00 -46.25
N ARG A 26 34.06 18.73 -45.14
CA ARG A 26 33.60 20.12 -44.93
C ARG A 26 32.11 20.36 -45.18
N ARG A 27 31.28 19.32 -45.05
CA ARG A 27 29.82 19.46 -45.14
C ARG A 27 29.21 19.98 -43.85
N PHE A 28 29.69 19.53 -42.68
CA PHE A 28 29.07 19.85 -41.39
C PHE A 28 30.02 20.59 -40.44
N LEU A 29 29.41 21.44 -39.60
CA LEU A 29 30.03 22.03 -38.42
C LEU A 29 29.32 21.48 -37.17
N LEU A 30 30.10 20.93 -36.26
CA LEU A 30 29.64 20.22 -35.07
C LEU A 30 30.07 20.96 -33.80
N GLU A 31 29.11 21.36 -32.97
CA GLU A 31 29.38 22.07 -31.70
C GLU A 31 29.11 21.18 -30.50
N PHE A 32 30.04 21.14 -29.55
CA PHE A 32 30.02 20.21 -28.42
C PHE A 32 29.73 20.90 -27.08
N GLN A 33 29.09 20.18 -26.16
CA GLN A 33 28.70 20.70 -24.85
C GLN A 33 29.79 20.50 -23.79
N SER A 34 30.78 19.62 -24.00
CA SER A 34 31.96 19.48 -23.12
C SER A 34 33.26 19.10 -23.86
N GLU A 35 34.41 19.41 -23.25
CA GLU A 35 35.76 19.04 -23.74
C GLU A 35 35.96 17.52 -23.86
N SER A 36 35.36 16.75 -22.95
CA SER A 36 35.40 15.28 -22.96
C SER A 36 34.56 14.68 -24.09
N GLU A 37 33.35 15.18 -24.28
CA GLU A 37 32.48 14.86 -25.43
C GLU A 37 33.19 15.19 -26.76
N PHE A 38 33.74 16.40 -26.89
CA PHE A 38 34.50 16.84 -28.06
C PHE A 38 35.68 15.91 -28.37
N THR A 39 36.51 15.61 -27.37
CA THR A 39 37.75 14.83 -27.56
C THR A 39 37.45 13.38 -27.99
N ALA A 40 36.42 12.77 -27.40
CA ALA A 40 36.02 11.40 -27.73
C ALA A 40 35.26 11.33 -29.06
N MET A 41 34.31 12.24 -29.29
CA MET A 41 33.47 12.22 -30.49
C MET A 41 34.26 12.60 -31.75
N ARG A 42 35.22 13.55 -31.66
CA ARG A 42 36.10 13.88 -32.79
C ARG A 42 36.88 12.65 -33.27
N GLN A 43 37.45 11.85 -32.36
CA GLN A 43 38.16 10.62 -32.70
C GLN A 43 37.25 9.57 -33.34
N LEU A 44 36.01 9.43 -32.84
CA LEU A 44 35.02 8.53 -33.43
C LEU A 44 34.61 8.96 -34.84
N ILE A 45 34.37 10.26 -35.05
CA ILE A 45 33.99 10.83 -36.35
C ILE A 45 35.14 10.68 -37.36
N GLU A 46 36.37 10.97 -36.97
CA GLU A 46 37.56 10.77 -37.82
C GLU A 46 37.69 9.29 -38.23
N ALA A 47 37.56 8.35 -37.29
CA ALA A 47 37.60 6.91 -37.59
C ALA A 47 36.40 6.41 -38.44
N LEU A 48 35.25 7.09 -38.41
CA LEU A 48 34.12 6.80 -39.29
C LEU A 48 34.39 7.30 -40.72
N TYR A 49 34.88 8.54 -40.88
CA TYR A 49 35.24 9.11 -42.18
C TYR A 49 36.40 8.37 -42.85
N GLU A 50 37.42 7.93 -42.09
CA GLU A 50 38.51 7.08 -42.59
C GLU A 50 38.03 5.72 -43.12
N ARG A 51 36.84 5.26 -42.70
CA ARG A 51 36.31 3.93 -43.02
C ARG A 51 35.25 3.94 -44.13
N ASP A 52 34.31 4.88 -44.09
CA ASP A 52 33.33 5.16 -45.15
C ASP A 52 32.79 6.59 -44.95
N GLU A 53 33.41 7.56 -45.62
CA GLU A 53 33.00 8.97 -45.71
C GLU A 53 31.49 9.13 -46.02
N GLY A 54 30.96 8.32 -46.93
CA GLY A 54 29.55 8.35 -47.30
C GLY A 54 28.63 7.86 -46.18
N ALA A 55 29.03 6.83 -45.42
CA ALA A 55 28.29 6.39 -44.25
C ALA A 55 28.41 7.37 -43.08
N ALA A 56 29.58 7.96 -42.86
CA ALA A 56 29.81 8.96 -41.82
C ALA A 56 28.92 10.21 -42.03
N GLY A 57 28.90 10.76 -43.25
CA GLY A 57 28.04 11.89 -43.60
C GLY A 57 26.54 11.57 -43.47
N ARG A 58 26.11 10.36 -43.85
CA ARG A 58 24.71 9.91 -43.65
C ARG A 58 24.34 9.73 -42.18
N LEU A 59 25.29 9.34 -41.32
CA LEU A 59 25.06 9.21 -39.87
C LEU A 59 24.85 10.59 -39.24
N ILE A 60 25.71 11.56 -39.57
CA ILE A 60 25.63 12.95 -39.05
C ILE A 60 24.35 13.64 -39.52
N GLU A 61 23.96 13.44 -40.78
CA GLU A 61 22.65 13.86 -41.31
C GLU A 61 21.51 13.26 -40.47
N ALA A 62 21.50 11.95 -40.24
CA ALA A 62 20.44 11.30 -39.47
C ALA A 62 20.33 11.88 -38.04
N THR A 63 21.46 12.13 -37.37
CA THR A 63 21.49 12.76 -36.04
C THR A 63 21.02 14.23 -36.05
N ARG A 64 21.17 14.97 -37.15
CA ARG A 64 20.63 16.35 -37.30
C ARG A 64 19.10 16.38 -37.30
N TRP A 65 18.46 15.34 -37.84
CA TRP A 65 17.00 15.21 -37.95
C TRP A 65 16.35 14.41 -36.80
N GLU A 66 17.14 13.86 -35.88
CA GLU A 66 16.67 13.00 -34.80
C GLU A 66 16.04 13.81 -33.66
N GLN A 67 14.78 13.53 -33.31
CA GLN A 67 14.06 14.31 -32.31
C GLN A 67 14.35 13.83 -30.87
N PRO A 68 14.68 14.73 -29.92
CA PRO A 68 14.92 14.35 -28.53
C PRO A 68 13.76 13.58 -27.88
N ALA A 69 12.51 13.91 -28.21
CA ALA A 69 11.33 13.19 -27.72
C ALA A 69 11.24 11.74 -28.25
N GLU A 70 11.70 11.47 -29.47
CA GLU A 70 11.75 10.13 -30.04
C GLU A 70 12.87 9.30 -29.40
N LEU A 71 14.02 9.93 -29.12
CA LEU A 71 15.13 9.34 -28.35
C LEU A 71 14.73 9.01 -26.90
N GLU A 72 14.08 9.93 -26.19
CA GLU A 72 13.58 9.70 -24.83
C GLU A 72 12.57 8.54 -24.77
N GLU A 73 11.65 8.48 -25.73
CA GLU A 73 10.63 7.43 -25.81
C GLU A 73 11.22 6.09 -26.30
N ALA A 74 12.26 6.11 -27.14
CA ALA A 74 13.03 4.90 -27.49
C ALA A 74 13.83 4.36 -26.30
N ALA A 75 14.54 5.23 -25.58
CA ALA A 75 15.28 4.89 -24.37
C ALA A 75 14.36 4.36 -23.26
N ARG A 76 13.17 4.96 -23.10
CA ARG A 76 12.11 4.47 -22.22
C ARG A 76 11.68 3.07 -22.61
N ARG A 77 11.29 2.84 -23.88
CA ARG A 77 10.87 1.50 -24.35
C ARG A 77 11.96 0.44 -24.20
N TRP A 78 13.23 0.78 -24.40
CA TRP A 78 14.35 -0.12 -24.13
C TRP A 78 14.50 -0.44 -22.64
N ARG A 79 14.49 0.58 -21.77
CA ARG A 79 14.55 0.41 -20.31
C ARG A 79 13.38 -0.45 -19.81
N ASP A 80 12.18 -0.16 -20.26
CA ASP A 80 10.95 -0.82 -19.81
C ASP A 80 10.85 -2.25 -20.34
N GLY A 81 11.42 -2.52 -21.53
CA GLY A 81 11.69 -3.89 -22.00
C GLY A 81 12.63 -4.63 -21.05
N ARG A 82 13.79 -4.04 -20.73
CA ARG A 82 14.78 -4.65 -19.81
C ARG A 82 14.27 -4.84 -18.37
N LEU A 83 13.31 -4.03 -17.94
CA LEU A 83 12.62 -4.22 -16.66
C LEU A 83 11.63 -5.39 -16.73
N ARG A 84 10.87 -5.53 -17.83
CA ARG A 84 10.01 -6.70 -18.06
C ARG A 84 10.80 -8.00 -18.22
N ASP A 85 11.98 -7.97 -18.86
CA ASP A 85 12.94 -9.11 -18.90
C ASP A 85 13.33 -9.60 -17.48
N LEU A 86 13.26 -8.74 -16.48
CA LEU A 86 13.57 -9.02 -15.06
C LEU A 86 12.31 -9.22 -14.19
N GLY A 87 11.15 -9.44 -14.82
CA GLY A 87 9.88 -9.64 -14.11
C GLY A 87 9.36 -8.39 -13.40
N VAL A 88 9.77 -7.18 -13.80
CA VAL A 88 9.27 -5.92 -13.25
C VAL A 88 8.15 -5.38 -14.16
N PRO A 89 6.89 -5.32 -13.70
CA PRO A 89 5.77 -4.80 -14.48
C PRO A 89 5.80 -3.28 -14.60
N ASP A 90 5.03 -2.74 -15.56
CA ASP A 90 4.72 -1.30 -15.58
C ASP A 90 3.73 -0.91 -14.47
N PHE A 91 3.53 0.39 -14.29
CA PHE A 91 2.73 0.91 -13.17
C PHE A 91 1.24 0.56 -13.26
N GLU A 92 0.66 0.46 -14.47
CA GLU A 92 -0.77 0.14 -14.63
C GLU A 92 -1.03 -1.34 -14.34
N GLU A 93 -0.13 -2.21 -14.81
CA GLU A 93 -0.14 -3.62 -14.43
C GLU A 93 0.11 -3.80 -12.92
N ALA A 94 1.07 -3.09 -12.33
CA ALA A 94 1.38 -3.19 -10.91
C ALA A 94 0.18 -2.80 -10.03
N ILE A 95 -0.49 -1.67 -10.29
CA ILE A 95 -1.67 -1.26 -9.50
C ILE A 95 -2.86 -2.22 -9.68
N SER A 96 -2.91 -3.03 -10.74
CA SER A 96 -3.96 -4.03 -10.94
C SER A 96 -3.96 -5.12 -9.85
N PHE A 97 -2.84 -5.36 -9.15
CA PHE A 97 -2.80 -6.24 -7.97
C PHE A 97 -3.61 -5.69 -6.78
N TYR A 98 -3.82 -4.37 -6.71
CA TYR A 98 -4.65 -3.70 -5.70
C TYR A 98 -6.06 -3.36 -6.23
N ALA A 99 -6.41 -3.82 -7.43
CA ALA A 99 -7.80 -3.77 -7.90
C ALA A 99 -8.67 -4.69 -7.03
N ARG A 100 -9.90 -4.25 -6.74
CA ARG A 100 -10.90 -5.11 -6.09
C ARG A 100 -11.31 -6.22 -7.07
N PRO A 101 -11.20 -7.51 -6.72
CA PRO A 101 -11.61 -8.60 -7.61
C PRO A 101 -13.11 -8.50 -7.93
N ALA A 102 -13.47 -8.88 -9.16
CA ALA A 102 -14.85 -8.85 -9.64
C ALA A 102 -15.69 -9.99 -9.02
N ALA A 103 -16.08 -9.81 -7.75
CA ALA A 103 -16.93 -10.72 -6.98
C ALA A 103 -16.46 -12.19 -7.01
N ALA A 104 -15.18 -12.41 -6.70
CA ALA A 104 -14.63 -13.76 -6.51
C ALA A 104 -15.47 -14.53 -5.47
N LYS A 105 -16.02 -15.68 -5.87
CA LYS A 105 -16.66 -16.61 -4.94
C LYS A 105 -15.59 -17.33 -4.13
N LEU A 106 -15.19 -16.72 -3.02
CA LEU A 106 -14.50 -17.46 -1.96
C LEU A 106 -15.36 -18.66 -1.54
N PRO A 107 -14.77 -19.84 -1.29
CA PRO A 107 -15.52 -21.01 -0.82
C PRO A 107 -16.20 -20.70 0.52
N GLU A 108 -17.42 -21.22 0.74
CA GLU A 108 -18.16 -20.95 1.96
C GLU A 108 -17.39 -21.44 3.20
N THR A 109 -17.19 -20.53 4.16
CA THR A 109 -16.25 -20.70 5.26
C THR A 109 -16.69 -21.80 6.23
N ALA A 110 -16.19 -23.02 6.03
CA ALA A 110 -16.39 -24.12 6.97
C ALA A 110 -15.81 -23.74 8.36
N PRO A 111 -16.59 -23.88 9.46
CA PRO A 111 -16.13 -23.58 10.81
C PRO A 111 -15.24 -24.72 11.36
N GLY A 112 -14.06 -24.88 10.76
CA GLY A 112 -12.99 -25.73 11.26
C GLY A 112 -12.20 -25.06 12.39
N LEU A 113 -11.42 -25.85 13.12
CA LEU A 113 -10.49 -25.33 14.13
C LEU A 113 -9.43 -24.46 13.43
N LEU A 114 -9.36 -23.17 13.77
CA LEU A 114 -8.32 -22.25 13.28
C LEU A 114 -6.97 -22.59 13.91
N VAL A 115 -6.30 -23.60 13.38
CA VAL A 115 -4.89 -23.88 13.63
C VAL A 115 -4.07 -23.00 12.68
N PRO A 116 -3.33 -21.99 13.15
CA PRO A 116 -2.47 -21.20 12.27
C PRO A 116 -1.39 -22.09 11.65
N PRO A 117 -1.10 -21.96 10.34
CA PRO A 117 -0.07 -22.75 9.68
C PRO A 117 1.30 -22.54 10.35
N ARG A 118 2.07 -23.62 10.49
CA ARG A 118 3.40 -23.60 11.11
C ARG A 118 4.47 -23.23 10.09
N GLY A 119 4.45 -21.98 9.66
CA GLY A 119 5.32 -21.46 8.61
C GLY A 119 4.54 -20.56 7.66
N ASN A 120 5.24 -19.98 6.69
CA ASN A 120 4.59 -19.25 5.60
C ASN A 120 4.00 -20.26 4.60
N LEU A 121 2.74 -20.08 4.20
CA LEU A 121 2.06 -20.99 3.29
C LEU A 121 2.61 -20.91 1.85
N VAL A 122 3.24 -19.79 1.46
CA VAL A 122 3.98 -19.68 0.19
C VAL A 122 5.16 -20.65 0.19
N ASP A 123 5.96 -20.64 1.26
CA ASP A 123 7.17 -21.46 1.39
C ASP A 123 6.82 -22.95 1.40
N ALA A 124 5.84 -23.34 2.23
CA ALA A 124 5.36 -24.72 2.33
C ALA A 124 4.64 -25.21 1.06
N ALA A 125 4.29 -24.33 0.12
CA ALA A 125 3.76 -24.66 -1.19
C ALA A 125 4.89 -24.81 -2.23
N LEU A 126 5.91 -23.95 -2.20
CA LEU A 126 7.11 -24.05 -3.04
C LEU A 126 7.93 -25.31 -2.70
N ASP A 127 8.06 -25.66 -1.42
CA ASP A 127 8.70 -26.90 -0.91
C ASP A 127 8.06 -28.21 -1.44
N LEU A 128 6.92 -28.12 -2.15
CA LEU A 128 6.19 -29.25 -2.75
C LEU A 128 6.22 -29.26 -4.29
N LEU A 129 6.93 -28.33 -4.92
CA LEU A 129 7.08 -28.23 -6.38
C LEU A 129 8.49 -28.63 -6.82
N GLU A 130 8.61 -29.21 -8.02
CA GLU A 130 9.88 -29.62 -8.62
C GLU A 130 9.93 -29.24 -10.12
N GLY A 131 11.13 -28.98 -10.64
CA GLY A 131 11.35 -28.68 -12.07
C GLY A 131 10.67 -27.41 -12.56
N ASP A 132 10.17 -27.44 -13.80
CA ASP A 132 9.47 -26.32 -14.45
C ASP A 132 8.39 -25.65 -13.58
N ASP A 133 7.65 -26.43 -12.79
CA ASP A 133 6.52 -25.93 -12.01
C ASP A 133 6.99 -25.18 -10.75
N LEU A 134 8.17 -25.52 -10.21
CA LEU A 134 8.83 -24.71 -9.18
C LEU A 134 9.35 -23.39 -9.79
N GLU A 135 10.05 -23.47 -10.93
CA GLU A 135 10.61 -22.29 -11.62
C GLU A 135 9.52 -21.26 -11.94
N ARG A 136 8.40 -21.70 -12.52
CA ARG A 136 7.22 -20.85 -12.79
C ARG A 136 6.61 -20.24 -11.51
N ALA A 137 6.54 -21.01 -10.43
CA ALA A 137 5.98 -20.54 -9.17
C ALA A 137 6.89 -19.51 -8.47
N GLU A 138 8.22 -19.71 -8.51
CA GLU A 138 9.21 -18.74 -8.03
C GLU A 138 9.18 -17.45 -8.87
N GLU A 139 9.19 -17.55 -10.20
CA GLU A 139 9.02 -16.40 -11.12
C GLU A 139 7.74 -15.61 -10.81
N ALA A 140 6.61 -16.31 -10.61
CA ALA A 140 5.33 -15.69 -10.31
C ALA A 140 5.33 -14.97 -8.95
N VAL A 141 5.95 -15.54 -7.92
CA VAL A 141 6.11 -14.92 -6.59
C VAL A 141 7.02 -13.69 -6.67
N VAL A 142 8.14 -13.77 -7.40
CA VAL A 142 9.05 -12.62 -7.63
C VAL A 142 8.34 -11.51 -8.41
N TYR A 143 7.60 -11.85 -9.47
CA TYR A 143 6.83 -10.89 -10.25
C TYR A 143 5.75 -10.18 -9.42
N ALA A 144 5.06 -10.90 -8.53
CA ALA A 144 4.10 -10.30 -7.59
C ALA A 144 4.78 -9.38 -6.56
N ALA A 145 6.01 -9.71 -6.13
CA ALA A 145 6.81 -8.87 -5.24
C ALA A 145 7.35 -7.61 -5.94
N ASN A 146 7.71 -7.70 -7.22
CA ASN A 146 8.05 -6.55 -8.06
C ASN A 146 6.82 -5.65 -8.30
N ALA A 147 5.64 -6.23 -8.54
CA ALA A 147 4.38 -5.50 -8.63
C ALA A 147 4.04 -4.74 -7.34
N ALA A 148 4.39 -5.31 -6.17
CA ALA A 148 4.26 -4.65 -4.88
C ALA A 148 5.09 -3.35 -4.80
N LEU A 149 6.41 -3.47 -5.01
CA LEU A 149 7.37 -2.36 -5.04
C LEU A 149 6.95 -1.25 -6.01
N VAL A 150 6.59 -1.59 -7.26
CA VAL A 150 6.21 -0.63 -8.30
C VAL A 150 4.91 0.10 -7.94
N ALA A 151 3.88 -0.61 -7.47
CA ALA A 151 2.58 -0.01 -7.17
C ALA A 151 2.60 0.85 -5.89
N ASN A 152 3.38 0.48 -4.88
CA ASN A 152 3.61 1.30 -3.68
C ASN A 152 4.67 2.39 -3.89
N LYS A 153 5.37 2.40 -5.03
CA LYS A 153 6.41 3.38 -5.40
C LYS A 153 7.56 3.43 -4.39
N VAL A 154 7.98 2.25 -3.94
CA VAL A 154 9.01 2.09 -2.91
C VAL A 154 10.37 2.60 -3.43
N PRO A 155 11.08 3.48 -2.69
CA PRO A 155 12.43 3.89 -3.04
C PRO A 155 13.39 2.70 -3.01
N LEU A 156 14.09 2.44 -4.11
CA LEU A 156 15.01 1.30 -4.24
C LEU A 156 16.41 1.57 -3.67
N ASP A 157 16.66 2.79 -3.22
CA ASP A 157 17.86 3.22 -2.48
C ASP A 157 17.75 2.98 -0.96
N ASP A 158 16.56 2.65 -0.46
CA ASP A 158 16.33 2.26 0.94
C ASP A 158 16.13 0.73 1.07
N PRO A 159 17.14 -0.03 1.53
CA PRO A 159 17.07 -1.48 1.66
C PRO A 159 16.22 -1.94 2.87
N ASP A 160 15.74 -1.05 3.71
CA ASP A 160 14.83 -1.38 4.82
C ASP A 160 13.38 -1.29 4.32
N GLN A 161 13.02 -0.22 3.61
CA GLN A 161 11.70 -0.09 2.95
C GLN A 161 11.46 -1.18 1.90
N VAL A 162 12.47 -1.52 1.08
CA VAL A 162 12.37 -2.64 0.12
C VAL A 162 12.11 -3.97 0.85
N ARG A 163 12.79 -4.24 1.97
CA ARG A 163 12.57 -5.49 2.73
C ARG A 163 11.22 -5.53 3.43
N GLU A 164 10.70 -4.39 3.87
CA GLU A 164 9.36 -4.29 4.46
C GLU A 164 8.27 -4.57 3.41
N GLU A 165 8.33 -3.95 2.22
CA GLU A 165 7.38 -4.22 1.13
C GLU A 165 7.42 -5.67 0.64
N LEU A 166 8.63 -6.25 0.49
CA LEU A 166 8.77 -7.67 0.10
C LEU A 166 8.14 -8.61 1.15
N ALA A 167 8.20 -8.26 2.45
CA ALA A 167 7.53 -8.99 3.50
C ALA A 167 6.00 -8.78 3.46
N GLU A 168 5.51 -7.57 3.19
CA GLU A 168 4.07 -7.28 3.02
C GLU A 168 3.47 -8.02 1.81
N ALA A 169 4.20 -8.08 0.69
CA ALA A 169 3.80 -8.82 -0.50
C ALA A 169 3.67 -10.32 -0.21
N ARG A 170 4.68 -10.92 0.42
CA ARG A 170 4.71 -12.35 0.80
C ARG A 170 3.64 -12.68 1.85
N ALA A 171 3.35 -11.77 2.78
CA ALA A 171 2.22 -11.90 3.71
C ALA A 171 0.87 -11.90 2.98
N THR A 172 0.69 -10.97 2.04
CA THR A 172 -0.55 -10.87 1.25
C THR A 172 -0.77 -12.12 0.39
N LEU A 173 0.30 -12.68 -0.21
CA LEU A 173 0.24 -13.97 -0.92
C LEU A 173 -0.08 -15.15 0.02
N SER A 174 0.50 -15.20 1.22
CA SER A 174 0.19 -16.23 2.24
C SER A 174 -1.30 -16.22 2.60
N LEU A 175 -1.89 -15.04 2.87
CA LEU A 175 -3.33 -14.92 3.10
C LEU A 175 -4.14 -15.34 1.87
N GLY A 176 -3.70 -14.97 0.66
CA GLY A 176 -4.37 -15.32 -0.59
C GLY A 176 -4.45 -16.83 -0.81
N LEU A 177 -3.34 -17.53 -0.56
CA LEU A 177 -3.30 -18.99 -0.56
C LEU A 177 -4.18 -19.58 0.55
N GLU A 178 -4.15 -19.06 1.78
CA GLU A 178 -4.93 -19.61 2.91
C GLU A 178 -6.45 -19.47 2.71
N LEU A 179 -6.88 -18.43 2.00
CA LEU A 179 -8.27 -18.21 1.59
C LEU A 179 -8.73 -19.17 0.47
N LEU A 180 -7.82 -19.55 -0.43
CA LEU A 180 -8.14 -20.35 -1.64
C LEU A 180 -7.89 -21.86 -1.45
N SER A 181 -6.86 -22.25 -0.69
CA SER A 181 -6.53 -23.65 -0.36
C SER A 181 -7.11 -24.12 0.98
N ALA A 182 -7.80 -23.22 1.70
CA ALA A 182 -8.21 -23.40 3.10
C ALA A 182 -7.05 -23.69 4.08
N GLY A 183 -5.79 -23.45 3.69
CA GLY A 183 -4.59 -23.71 4.49
C GLY A 183 -3.87 -25.01 4.16
N ASP A 184 -4.34 -25.79 3.18
CA ASP A 184 -3.62 -26.97 2.66
C ASP A 184 -2.42 -26.53 1.79
N PRO A 185 -1.17 -26.92 2.11
CA PRO A 185 0.00 -26.63 1.29
C PRO A 185 -0.03 -27.34 -0.07
N ALA A 186 -0.58 -28.55 -0.18
CA ALA A 186 -0.61 -29.29 -1.45
C ALA A 186 -1.59 -28.66 -2.46
N GLN A 187 -2.73 -28.16 -1.99
CA GLN A 187 -3.64 -27.36 -2.82
C GLN A 187 -3.12 -25.93 -3.05
N ALA A 188 -2.32 -25.35 -2.14
CA ALA A 188 -1.64 -24.07 -2.38
C ALA A 188 -0.56 -24.18 -3.47
N ALA A 189 0.21 -25.27 -3.49
CA ALA A 189 1.21 -25.55 -4.53
C ALA A 189 0.57 -25.60 -5.93
N ARG A 190 -0.56 -26.31 -6.08
CA ARG A 190 -1.34 -26.31 -7.33
C ARG A 190 -1.80 -24.92 -7.73
N LEU A 191 -2.29 -24.12 -6.78
CA LEU A 191 -2.76 -22.76 -7.06
C LEU A 191 -1.64 -21.85 -7.59
N LEU A 192 -0.40 -21.99 -7.10
CA LEU A 192 0.75 -21.22 -7.63
C LEU A 192 1.07 -21.54 -9.10
N VAL A 193 0.77 -22.76 -9.57
CA VAL A 193 1.01 -23.22 -10.96
C VAL A 193 -0.21 -22.96 -11.86
N GLU A 194 -1.42 -23.23 -11.37
CA GLU A 194 -2.66 -23.19 -12.16
C GLU A 194 -3.33 -21.80 -12.21
N MET A 195 -3.12 -20.94 -11.20
CA MET A 195 -3.80 -19.65 -11.07
C MET A 195 -2.84 -18.47 -11.25
N PRO A 196 -3.18 -17.45 -12.07
CA PRO A 196 -2.36 -16.25 -12.16
C PRO A 196 -2.19 -15.59 -10.78
N ILE A 197 -0.94 -15.42 -10.34
CA ILE A 197 -0.56 -14.94 -8.99
C ILE A 197 -1.27 -13.64 -8.56
N ARG A 198 -1.59 -12.78 -9.53
CA ARG A 198 -2.42 -11.56 -9.37
C ARG A 198 -3.81 -11.85 -8.79
N GLN A 199 -4.46 -12.97 -9.13
CA GLN A 199 -5.75 -13.37 -8.57
C GLN A 199 -5.61 -13.84 -7.11
N ILE A 200 -4.54 -14.56 -6.78
CA ILE A 200 -4.21 -14.99 -5.41
C ILE A 200 -4.00 -13.75 -4.52
N PHE A 201 -3.21 -12.77 -5.00
CA PHE A 201 -3.02 -11.48 -4.33
C PHE A 201 -4.34 -10.70 -4.17
N GLN A 202 -5.14 -10.62 -5.24
CA GLN A 202 -6.46 -9.95 -5.21
C GLN A 202 -7.45 -10.62 -4.24
N ALA A 203 -7.37 -11.92 -4.00
CA ALA A 203 -8.23 -12.61 -3.03
C ALA A 203 -8.01 -12.10 -1.60
N ALA A 204 -6.73 -12.00 -1.18
CA ALA A 204 -6.34 -11.39 0.10
C ALA A 204 -6.77 -9.92 0.19
N MET A 205 -6.50 -9.13 -0.85
CA MET A 205 -6.91 -7.72 -0.91
C MET A 205 -8.43 -7.55 -0.88
N GLY A 206 -9.20 -8.48 -1.46
CA GLY A 206 -10.67 -8.48 -1.42
C GLY A 206 -11.20 -8.49 0.00
N GLU A 207 -10.66 -9.36 0.86
CA GLU A 207 -11.01 -9.43 2.28
C GLU A 207 -10.55 -8.18 3.05
N ALA A 208 -9.32 -7.69 2.82
CA ALA A 208 -8.86 -6.43 3.40
C ALA A 208 -9.79 -5.25 3.02
N TYR A 209 -10.28 -5.21 1.76
CA TYR A 209 -11.24 -4.20 1.30
C TYR A 209 -12.66 -4.38 1.85
N ARG A 210 -13.07 -5.61 2.19
CA ARG A 210 -14.31 -5.89 2.93
C ARG A 210 -14.23 -5.30 4.33
N LEU A 211 -13.14 -5.56 5.07
CA LEU A 211 -12.87 -4.99 6.39
C LEU A 211 -12.79 -3.45 6.34
N GLN A 212 -12.06 -2.87 5.39
CA GLN A 212 -12.03 -1.41 5.17
C GLN A 212 -13.43 -0.83 4.94
N THR A 213 -14.29 -1.51 4.19
CA THR A 213 -15.64 -1.01 3.90
C THR A 213 -16.53 -1.02 5.16
N ARG A 214 -16.29 -1.94 6.11
CA ARG A 214 -16.89 -1.92 7.46
C ARG A 214 -16.27 -0.82 8.33
N ALA A 215 -14.94 -0.71 8.37
CA ALA A 215 -14.21 0.32 9.11
C ALA A 215 -14.62 1.76 8.70
N ARG A 216 -14.88 2.01 7.40
CA ARG A 216 -15.41 3.29 6.92
C ARG A 216 -16.79 3.65 7.49
N LYS A 217 -17.68 2.67 7.65
CA LYS A 217 -19.00 2.88 8.29
C LYS A 217 -18.83 3.19 9.78
N ILE A 218 -17.98 2.42 10.47
CA ILE A 218 -17.66 2.63 11.89
C ILE A 218 -17.08 4.02 12.10
N ALA A 219 -16.11 4.43 11.27
CA ALA A 219 -15.50 5.75 11.34
C ALA A 219 -16.51 6.88 11.09
N GLN A 220 -17.47 6.71 10.16
CA GLN A 220 -18.56 7.66 9.97
C GLN A 220 -19.47 7.75 11.21
N SER A 221 -19.83 6.62 11.81
CA SER A 221 -20.70 6.57 13.00
C SER A 221 -20.00 6.96 14.31
N ALA A 222 -18.66 6.92 14.36
CA ALA A 222 -17.83 7.33 15.50
C ALA A 222 -17.21 8.74 15.33
N ARG A 223 -17.54 9.45 14.25
CA ARG A 223 -17.02 10.80 13.97
C ARG A 223 -17.74 11.86 14.79
N LEU A 224 -16.97 12.68 15.49
CA LEU A 224 -17.47 13.92 16.11
C LEU A 224 -17.69 15.00 15.04
N PRO A 225 -18.72 15.86 15.12
CA PRO A 225 -18.99 16.93 14.16
C PRO A 225 -17.78 17.84 13.88
N GLN A 226 -17.00 18.15 14.92
CA GLN A 226 -15.80 19.01 14.88
C GLN A 226 -14.55 18.28 14.32
N ALA A 227 -14.57 16.95 14.21
CA ALA A 227 -13.44 16.17 13.74
C ALA A 227 -13.52 15.89 12.23
N GLN A 228 -12.36 15.64 11.59
CA GLN A 228 -12.29 14.96 10.30
C GLN A 228 -12.03 13.45 10.44
N SER A 229 -11.40 13.04 11.55
CA SER A 229 -11.17 11.65 11.97
C SER A 229 -12.32 11.10 12.82
N ALA A 230 -12.18 9.86 13.29
CA ALA A 230 -13.11 9.18 14.19
C ALA A 230 -12.45 8.93 15.58
N PRO A 231 -12.17 9.99 16.36
CA PRO A 231 -11.34 9.90 17.56
C PRO A 231 -12.03 9.21 18.75
N LEU A 232 -13.34 8.99 18.68
CA LEU A 232 -14.18 8.54 19.81
C LEU A 232 -13.85 7.12 20.31
N LEU A 233 -13.08 6.33 19.56
CA LEU A 233 -12.68 4.99 19.95
C LEU A 233 -11.46 4.99 20.89
N ASP A 234 -11.51 4.12 21.89
CA ASP A 234 -10.38 3.78 22.75
C ASP A 234 -9.46 2.74 22.07
N GLU A 235 -8.19 2.69 22.46
CA GLU A 235 -7.25 1.70 21.92
C GLU A 235 -7.50 0.28 22.44
N PRO A 236 -7.01 -0.77 21.75
CA PRO A 236 -6.58 -0.86 20.33
C PRO A 236 -7.65 -0.61 19.24
N LEU A 237 -8.90 -0.24 19.57
CA LEU A 237 -9.96 -0.15 18.55
C LEU A 237 -9.74 1.03 17.59
N GLU A 238 -9.18 2.15 18.07
CA GLU A 238 -8.81 3.29 17.22
C GLU A 238 -7.73 2.90 16.19
N SER A 239 -6.57 2.40 16.62
CA SER A 239 -5.48 2.01 15.72
C SER A 239 -5.90 0.91 14.73
N ALA A 240 -6.76 -0.04 15.15
CA ALA A 240 -7.33 -1.04 14.25
C ALA A 240 -8.22 -0.42 13.15
N VAL A 241 -9.06 0.55 13.48
CA VAL A 241 -9.87 1.27 12.48
C VAL A 241 -8.98 2.15 11.58
N GLN A 242 -8.01 2.89 12.14
CA GLN A 242 -7.12 3.77 11.36
C GLN A 242 -6.25 2.98 10.37
N ALA A 243 -5.72 1.81 10.75
CA ALA A 243 -4.93 0.95 9.87
C ALA A 243 -5.73 0.46 8.65
N LEU A 244 -7.03 0.16 8.84
CA LEU A 244 -7.94 -0.23 7.76
C LEU A 244 -8.39 0.95 6.88
N LEU A 245 -8.34 2.19 7.38
CA LEU A 245 -8.68 3.39 6.61
C LEU A 245 -7.58 3.86 5.64
N LYS A 246 -6.34 3.38 5.79
CA LYS A 246 -5.23 3.60 4.84
C LYS A 246 -5.61 3.20 3.40
N SER A 247 -4.94 3.79 2.41
CA SER A 247 -5.22 3.57 0.97
C SER A 247 -5.19 2.10 0.55
N ARG A 248 -4.13 1.37 0.94
CA ARG A 248 -4.17 -0.10 1.11
C ARG A 248 -4.53 -0.39 2.58
N PRO A 249 -5.51 -1.26 2.90
CA PRO A 249 -5.89 -1.54 4.28
C PRO A 249 -4.86 -2.45 4.95
N LEU A 250 -4.41 -2.09 6.16
CA LEU A 250 -3.46 -2.88 6.95
C LEU A 250 -4.09 -3.45 8.23
N PHE A 251 -3.48 -4.50 8.75
CA PHE A 251 -3.77 -5.07 10.07
C PHE A 251 -3.01 -4.32 11.16
N HIS A 252 -3.65 -4.06 12.30
CA HIS A 252 -2.98 -3.56 13.50
C HIS A 252 -3.17 -4.53 14.67
N GLU A 253 -2.14 -5.30 14.97
CA GLU A 253 -2.12 -6.22 16.10
C GLU A 253 -2.08 -5.42 17.43
N PRO A 254 -2.99 -5.67 18.39
CA PRO A 254 -3.00 -5.02 19.70
C PRO A 254 -1.64 -5.03 20.40
N GLY A 255 -1.19 -3.85 20.84
CA GLY A 255 0.09 -3.69 21.55
C GLY A 255 1.34 -3.66 20.64
N LYS A 256 1.20 -3.80 19.31
CA LYS A 256 2.26 -3.39 18.37
C LYS A 256 2.20 -1.89 18.12
N ARG A 257 3.28 -1.33 17.55
CA ARG A 257 3.42 0.10 17.23
C ARG A 257 3.16 0.43 15.76
N SER A 258 3.34 -0.54 14.87
CA SER A 258 3.18 -0.38 13.43
C SER A 258 2.14 -1.36 12.91
N PRO A 259 1.17 -0.92 12.10
CA PRO A 259 0.34 -1.82 11.32
C PRO A 259 1.13 -2.41 10.14
N ARG A 260 0.72 -3.59 9.68
CA ARG A 260 1.35 -4.36 8.59
C ARG A 260 0.31 -5.04 7.70
N ALA A 261 0.70 -5.58 6.55
CA ALA A 261 -0.15 -6.42 5.73
C ALA A 261 -0.70 -7.63 6.51
N PHE A 262 -1.91 -8.05 6.13
CA PHE A 262 -2.53 -9.27 6.65
C PHE A 262 -1.81 -10.50 6.09
N ALA A 263 -1.43 -11.43 6.97
CA ALA A 263 -0.68 -12.65 6.64
C ALA A 263 -1.51 -13.94 6.74
N SER A 264 -2.64 -13.91 7.46
CA SER A 264 -3.46 -15.09 7.72
C SER A 264 -4.95 -14.80 7.99
N ARG A 265 -5.81 -15.81 7.86
CA ARG A 265 -7.26 -15.70 8.15
C ARG A 265 -7.53 -15.48 9.64
N ALA A 266 -6.62 -15.92 10.53
CA ALA A 266 -6.69 -15.62 11.95
C ALA A 266 -6.64 -14.10 12.22
N GLU A 267 -5.81 -13.36 11.47
CA GLU A 267 -5.70 -11.89 11.57
C GLU A 267 -6.94 -11.19 11.00
N ILE A 268 -7.53 -11.73 9.93
CA ILE A 268 -8.84 -11.29 9.41
C ILE A 268 -9.91 -11.44 10.50
N SER A 269 -10.03 -12.62 11.12
CA SER A 269 -10.99 -12.85 12.22
C SER A 269 -10.73 -11.99 13.45
N GLN A 270 -9.46 -11.71 13.78
CA GLN A 270 -9.10 -10.79 14.87
C GLN A 270 -9.51 -9.34 14.55
N ALA A 271 -9.31 -8.89 13.32
CA ALA A 271 -9.79 -7.59 12.86
C ALA A 271 -11.33 -7.52 12.84
N GLU A 272 -12.03 -8.59 12.46
CA GLU A 272 -13.50 -8.65 12.53
C GLU A 272 -14.05 -8.53 13.94
N ALA A 273 -13.36 -9.12 14.93
CA ALA A 273 -13.70 -8.98 16.34
C ALA A 273 -13.49 -7.55 16.83
N LEU A 274 -12.34 -6.93 16.54
CA LEU A 274 -12.04 -5.53 16.88
C LEU A 274 -13.04 -4.55 16.25
N LEU A 275 -13.44 -4.76 14.99
CA LEU A 275 -14.50 -3.96 14.35
C LEU A 275 -15.88 -4.20 14.99
N GLY A 276 -16.17 -5.42 15.47
CA GLY A 276 -17.40 -5.73 16.21
C GLY A 276 -17.48 -5.07 17.59
N GLU A 277 -16.34 -4.98 18.28
CA GLU A 277 -16.23 -4.20 19.53
C GLU A 277 -16.38 -2.71 19.26
N ALA A 278 -15.80 -2.17 18.18
CA ALA A 278 -15.96 -0.77 17.80
C ALA A 278 -17.42 -0.41 17.44
N GLU A 279 -18.13 -1.29 16.73
CA GLU A 279 -19.58 -1.17 16.48
C GLU A 279 -20.37 -1.20 17.80
N GLY A 280 -20.02 -2.13 18.70
CA GLY A 280 -20.61 -2.23 20.05
C GLY A 280 -20.42 -0.96 20.89
N THR A 281 -19.24 -0.33 20.84
CA THR A 281 -18.93 0.93 21.53
C THR A 281 -19.79 2.09 21.03
N VAL A 282 -19.96 2.24 19.71
CA VAL A 282 -20.82 3.30 19.14
C VAL A 282 -22.30 3.06 19.46
N ALA A 283 -22.74 1.80 19.45
CA ALA A 283 -24.09 1.42 19.85
C ALA A 283 -24.35 1.67 21.36
N LEU A 284 -23.37 1.38 22.22
CA LEU A 284 -23.42 1.64 23.67
C LEU A 284 -23.56 3.14 23.98
N LEU A 285 -22.72 3.99 23.38
CA LEU A 285 -22.81 5.44 23.55
C LEU A 285 -24.16 6.00 23.06
N SER A 286 -24.72 5.42 22.00
CA SER A 286 -26.05 5.76 21.50
C SER A 286 -27.16 5.33 22.47
N ALA A 287 -27.06 4.13 23.05
CA ALA A 287 -28.01 3.63 24.08
C ALA A 287 -27.93 4.43 25.40
N LEU A 288 -26.75 4.96 25.73
CA LEU A 288 -26.52 5.86 26.86
C LEU A 288 -27.01 7.31 26.62
N GLY A 289 -27.59 7.63 25.46
CA GLY A 289 -28.05 8.98 25.12
C GLY A 289 -26.92 9.98 24.86
N ILE A 290 -25.69 9.51 24.69
CA ILE A 290 -24.48 10.32 24.42
C ILE A 290 -23.83 9.94 23.07
N PRO A 291 -24.57 9.97 21.94
CA PRO A 291 -23.97 9.73 20.62
C PRO A 291 -22.95 10.81 20.25
N PRO A 292 -22.06 10.57 19.26
CA PRO A 292 -21.04 11.52 18.82
C PRO A 292 -21.54 12.94 18.50
N SER A 293 -22.79 13.08 18.03
CA SER A 293 -23.44 14.37 17.77
C SER A 293 -23.73 15.20 19.03
N VAL A 294 -23.86 14.56 20.19
CA VAL A 294 -24.03 15.20 21.52
C VAL A 294 -22.67 15.40 22.21
N LEU A 295 -21.74 14.45 22.04
CA LEU A 295 -20.40 14.53 22.63
C LEU A 295 -19.53 15.62 22.01
N GLY A 296 -19.66 15.88 20.70
CA GLY A 296 -18.89 16.92 20.01
C GLY A 296 -19.05 18.32 20.62
N PRO A 297 -20.28 18.88 20.67
CA PRO A 297 -20.53 20.18 21.30
C PRO A 297 -20.10 20.24 22.78
N ARG A 298 -20.34 19.17 23.56
CA ARG A 298 -19.91 19.10 24.97
C ARG A 298 -18.39 19.12 25.14
N ALA A 299 -17.64 18.55 24.20
CA ALA A 299 -16.19 18.61 24.20
C ALA A 299 -15.68 20.01 23.84
N GLU A 300 -16.32 20.69 22.89
CA GLU A 300 -16.03 22.07 22.50
C GLU A 300 -16.32 23.06 23.63
N GLU A 301 -17.46 22.91 24.34
CA GLU A 301 -17.79 23.63 25.57
C GLU A 301 -16.76 23.39 26.70
N ALA A 302 -16.17 22.20 26.77
CA ALA A 302 -15.10 21.84 27.70
C ALA A 302 -13.68 22.25 27.22
N GLY A 303 -13.56 22.89 26.06
CA GLY A 303 -12.27 23.29 25.48
C GLY A 303 -11.37 22.12 25.02
N LEU A 304 -11.93 20.92 24.86
CA LEU A 304 -11.19 19.72 24.48
C LEU A 304 -11.02 19.61 22.96
N GLY A 305 -9.77 19.39 22.52
CA GLY A 305 -9.48 19.02 21.13
C GLY A 305 -10.11 17.66 20.78
N PRO A 306 -10.65 17.43 19.57
CA PRO A 306 -11.45 16.24 19.28
C PRO A 306 -10.75 14.90 19.53
N ALA A 307 -9.42 14.84 19.44
CA ALA A 307 -8.62 13.64 19.72
C ALA A 307 -8.60 13.21 21.21
N ALA A 308 -8.94 14.10 22.14
CA ALA A 308 -8.99 13.80 23.58
C ALA A 308 -10.32 13.17 24.02
N VAL A 309 -11.33 13.14 23.14
CA VAL A 309 -12.67 12.62 23.45
C VAL A 309 -12.72 11.14 23.13
N LYS A 310 -12.90 10.31 24.16
CA LYS A 310 -12.90 8.85 24.08
C LYS A 310 -14.21 8.28 24.63
N ALA A 311 -14.57 7.06 24.25
CA ALA A 311 -15.77 6.41 24.78
C ALA A 311 -15.63 6.16 26.29
N SER A 312 -14.44 5.79 26.76
CA SER A 312 -14.11 5.68 28.18
C SER A 312 -14.33 6.99 28.95
N SER A 313 -13.77 8.11 28.50
CA SER A 313 -13.95 9.42 29.17
C SER A 313 -15.39 9.95 29.08
N ALA A 314 -16.09 9.67 27.97
CA ALA A 314 -17.51 9.98 27.82
C ALA A 314 -18.41 9.19 28.81
N VAL A 315 -18.15 7.88 28.99
CA VAL A 315 -18.89 7.05 29.96
C VAL A 315 -18.54 7.43 31.40
N ARG A 316 -17.27 7.72 31.71
CA ARG A 316 -16.84 8.23 33.04
C ARG A 316 -17.57 9.53 33.39
N SER A 317 -17.56 10.50 32.47
CA SER A 317 -18.24 11.80 32.63
C SER A 317 -19.74 11.63 32.89
N LEU A 318 -20.39 10.68 32.22
CA LEU A 318 -21.80 10.37 32.45
C LEU A 318 -22.06 9.69 33.81
N ALA A 319 -21.17 8.81 34.27
CA ALA A 319 -21.33 8.08 35.53
C ALA A 319 -21.06 8.94 36.78
N GLU A 320 -20.05 9.81 36.74
CA GLU A 320 -19.68 10.67 37.88
C GLU A 320 -20.30 12.08 37.82
N GLY A 321 -20.95 12.44 36.71
CA GLY A 321 -21.44 13.81 36.47
C GLY A 321 -20.32 14.85 36.32
N THR A 322 -19.09 14.42 36.03
CA THR A 322 -17.88 15.24 35.95
C THR A 322 -17.61 15.72 34.51
N PRO A 323 -16.74 16.73 34.31
CA PRO A 323 -16.32 17.14 32.98
C PRO A 323 -15.63 16.02 32.19
N LEU A 324 -15.72 16.06 30.85
CA LEU A 324 -15.05 15.12 29.94
C LEU A 324 -13.52 15.07 30.11
N SER A 325 -12.92 16.09 30.73
CA SER A 325 -11.49 16.21 31.02
C SER A 325 -11.07 15.57 32.35
N ASP A 326 -11.97 14.88 33.06
CA ASP A 326 -11.67 14.33 34.39
C ASP A 326 -10.99 12.95 34.29
N GLU A 327 -9.72 12.90 34.72
CA GLU A 327 -8.91 11.68 34.72
C GLU A 327 -9.10 10.82 35.98
N ARG A 328 -9.87 11.28 36.97
CA ARG A 328 -10.10 10.53 38.22
C ARG A 328 -10.82 9.18 37.96
N PRO A 329 -10.48 8.13 38.73
CA PRO A 329 -11.15 6.83 38.59
C PRO A 329 -12.64 6.95 38.95
N ALA A 330 -13.48 6.24 38.21
CA ALA A 330 -14.92 6.20 38.47
C ALA A 330 -15.25 5.33 39.69
N SER A 331 -16.35 5.63 40.36
CA SER A 331 -16.97 4.71 41.31
C SER A 331 -17.46 3.48 40.55
N ALA A 332 -16.99 2.29 40.95
CA ALA A 332 -17.44 1.04 40.34
C ALA A 332 -18.97 0.86 40.44
N GLN A 333 -19.61 1.41 41.47
CA GLN A 333 -21.07 1.38 41.63
C GLN A 333 -21.78 2.25 40.57
N ASN A 334 -21.38 3.52 40.45
CA ASN A 334 -21.95 4.46 39.47
C ASN A 334 -21.77 3.93 38.04
N LEU A 335 -20.58 3.40 37.74
CA LEU A 335 -20.25 2.83 36.44
C LEU A 335 -21.06 1.57 36.14
N ASP A 336 -21.23 0.66 37.11
CA ASP A 336 -22.02 -0.55 36.94
C ASP A 336 -23.52 -0.24 36.78
N GLU A 337 -24.07 0.74 37.49
CA GLU A 337 -25.46 1.18 37.30
C GLU A 337 -25.68 1.75 35.89
N VAL A 338 -24.81 2.64 35.41
CA VAL A 338 -24.93 3.25 34.08
C VAL A 338 -24.83 2.19 32.96
N LEU A 339 -23.88 1.25 33.08
CA LEU A 339 -23.70 0.19 32.09
C LEU A 339 -24.80 -0.89 32.14
N GLN A 340 -25.34 -1.22 33.32
CA GLN A 340 -26.49 -2.11 33.46
C GLN A 340 -27.76 -1.49 32.85
N ASN A 341 -28.01 -0.19 33.04
CA ASN A 341 -29.16 0.48 32.45
C ASN A 341 -29.11 0.46 30.91
N ALA A 342 -27.95 0.70 30.30
CA ALA A 342 -27.78 0.63 28.85
C ALA A 342 -27.92 -0.78 28.27
N THR A 343 -27.44 -1.81 28.99
CA THR A 343 -27.53 -3.21 28.55
C THR A 343 -28.91 -3.82 28.79
N ALA A 344 -29.63 -3.44 29.86
CA ALA A 344 -31.01 -3.87 30.10
C ALA A 344 -31.98 -3.40 29.00
N GLY A 345 -31.75 -2.21 28.43
CA GLY A 345 -32.50 -1.70 27.28
C GLY A 345 -32.13 -2.33 25.94
N SER A 346 -30.99 -3.01 25.83
CA SER A 346 -30.41 -3.47 24.57
C SER A 346 -30.11 -4.96 24.59
N HIS A 347 -30.93 -5.76 23.89
CA HIS A 347 -30.75 -7.21 23.72
C HIS A 347 -29.56 -7.56 22.80
N SER A 348 -28.58 -6.67 22.64
CA SER A 348 -27.46 -6.79 21.73
C SER A 348 -26.19 -7.22 22.47
N GLU A 349 -25.71 -8.42 22.17
CA GLU A 349 -24.51 -8.98 22.81
C GLU A 349 -23.26 -8.11 22.58
N THR A 350 -23.16 -7.40 21.46
CA THR A 350 -22.04 -6.49 21.16
C THR A 350 -22.01 -5.29 22.10
N VAL A 351 -23.17 -4.77 22.53
CA VAL A 351 -23.28 -3.69 23.52
C VAL A 351 -22.84 -4.18 24.90
N ALA A 352 -23.21 -5.40 25.29
CA ALA A 352 -22.75 -6.00 26.54
C ALA A 352 -21.23 -6.24 26.56
N ARG A 353 -20.64 -6.72 25.47
CA ARG A 353 -19.18 -6.88 25.32
C ARG A 353 -18.46 -5.53 25.38
N ALA A 354 -18.98 -4.49 24.69
CA ALA A 354 -18.42 -3.15 24.74
C ALA A 354 -18.52 -2.51 26.13
N ALA A 355 -19.60 -2.74 26.86
CA ALA A 355 -19.77 -2.29 28.24
C ALA A 355 -18.71 -2.92 29.17
N ALA A 356 -18.51 -4.24 29.08
CA ALA A 356 -17.46 -4.95 29.83
C ALA A 356 -16.05 -4.43 29.49
N ARG A 357 -15.79 -4.10 28.22
CA ARG A 357 -14.52 -3.49 27.78
C ARG A 357 -14.31 -2.11 28.40
N ILE A 358 -15.26 -1.19 28.29
CA ILE A 358 -15.15 0.16 28.87
C ILE A 358 -15.00 0.06 30.40
N ARG A 359 -15.70 -0.87 31.05
CA ARG A 359 -15.52 -1.17 32.48
C ARG A 359 -14.07 -1.56 32.82
N SER A 360 -13.44 -2.42 32.02
CA SER A 360 -12.01 -2.78 32.24
C SER A 360 -11.02 -1.64 31.98
N ILE A 361 -11.38 -0.65 31.15
CA ILE A 361 -10.56 0.54 30.86
C ILE A 361 -10.68 1.58 31.99
N LEU A 362 -11.75 1.56 32.78
CA LEU A 362 -12.06 2.57 33.80
C LEU A 362 -11.81 2.12 35.25
N ILE A 363 -11.51 0.84 35.48
CA ILE A 363 -11.24 0.23 36.81
C ILE A 363 -9.76 -0.21 36.96
N HIS A 364 -8.96 -0.11 35.90
CA HIS A 364 -7.51 -0.29 35.88
C HIS A 364 -6.79 1.03 35.63
#